data_AF-A0A2N1HZG5-F1
#
_entry.id   AF-A0A2N1HZG5-F1
#
_cell.length_a   1.000
_cell.length_b   1.000
_cell.length_c   1.000
_cell.angle_alpha   90.00
_cell.angle_beta   90.00
_cell.angle_gamma   90.00
#
_symmetry.space_group_name_H-M   'P 1'
#
loop_
_entity.id
_entity.type
_entity.pdbx_description
1 polymer ?
#
loop_
_entity_poly.entity_id
_entity_poly.type
_entity_poly.pdbx_seq_one_letter_code
_entity_poly.pdbx_strand_id
1 'polypeptide(L)' 'MENRTARLTLLIDPDKKAMFEKLCLQEDVTPSQKVRLFIREYIETELGTDWRDEVFNK' A
#
# COMPACT_ATOMS: atom_id res chain seq x y z
N MET A 1 9.99 -14.87 -12.55
CA MET A 1 9.18 -13.81 -11.92
C MET A 1 10.16 -12.76 -11.44
N GLU A 2 10.29 -11.66 -12.17
CA GLU A 2 11.29 -10.61 -11.89
C GLU A 2 11.10 -10.04 -10.48
N ASN A 3 12.24 -9.76 -9.82
CA ASN A 3 12.37 -9.22 -8.47
C ASN A 3 11.84 -7.77 -8.35
N ARG A 4 10.55 -7.54 -8.58
CA ARG A 4 9.90 -6.22 -8.42
C ARG A 4 9.31 -6.02 -7.02
N THR A 5 9.94 -6.58 -5.99
CA THR A 5 9.51 -6.42 -4.60
C THR A 5 10.59 -5.74 -3.78
N ALA A 6 10.35 -4.49 -3.40
CA ALA A 6 11.14 -3.77 -2.39
C ALA A 6 10.44 -3.81 -1.03
N ARG A 7 11.21 -3.84 0.06
CA ARG A 7 10.66 -3.79 1.43
C ARG A 7 10.56 -2.34 1.89
N LEU A 8 9.36 -1.91 2.28
CA LEU A 8 9.09 -0.64 2.95
C LEU A 8 8.86 -0.92 4.44
N THR A 9 9.70 -0.35 5.31
CA THR A 9 9.56 -0.45 6.78
C THR A 9 9.02 0.87 7.31
N LEU A 10 7.94 0.82 8.09
CA LEU A 10 7.30 1.99 8.68
C LEU A 10 7.13 1.76 10.18
N LEU A 11 7.38 2.80 10.98
CA LEU A 11 7.04 2.81 12.40
C LEU A 11 5.68 3.48 12.56
N ILE A 12 4.79 2.82 13.28
CA ILE A 12 3.46 3.33 13.63
C ILE A 12 3.23 3.08 15.11
N ASP A 13 2.48 4.00 15.72
CA ASP A 13 1.98 3.85 17.08
C ASP A 13 1.24 2.50 17.28
N PRO A 14 1.46 1.79 18.40
CA PRO A 14 0.88 0.46 18.63
C PRO A 14 -0.65 0.46 18.68
N ASP A 15 -1.27 1.51 19.23
CA ASP A 15 -2.74 1.59 19.32
C ASP A 15 -3.33 1.83 17.93
N LYS A 16 -2.69 2.69 17.12
CA LYS A 16 -3.08 2.87 15.71
C LYS A 16 -2.93 1.59 14.90
N LYS A 17 -1.86 0.82 15.13
CA LYS A 17 -1.65 -0.48 14.48
C LYS A 17 -2.80 -1.44 14.81
N ALA A 18 -3.15 -1.56 16.10
CA ALA A 18 -4.22 -2.45 16.54
C ALA A 18 -5.58 -2.09 15.92
N MET A 19 -5.90 -0.79 15.85
CA MET A 19 -7.12 -0.30 15.21
C MET A 19 -7.11 -0.56 13.69
N PHE A 20 -5.99 -0.35 13.03
CA PHE A 20 -5.85 -0.64 11.60
C PHE A 20 -6.01 -2.14 11.30
N GLU A 21 -5.40 -3.01 12.10
CA GLU A 21 -5.52 -4.46 11.97
C GLU A 21 -6.95 -4.93 12.18
N LYS A 22 -7.67 -4.35 13.16
CA LYS A 22 -9.08 -4.63 13.39
C LYS A 22 -9.95 -4.27 12.19
N LEU A 23 -9.74 -3.09 11.60
CA LEU A 23 -10.48 -2.66 10.40
C LEU A 23 -10.19 -3.59 9.21
N CYS A 24 -8.92 -3.93 8.99
CA CYS A 24 -8.52 -4.85 7.93
C CYS A 24 -9.19 -6.23 8.09
N LEU A 25 -9.26 -6.74 9.32
CA LEU A 25 -9.92 -8.01 9.63
C LEU A 25 -11.43 -7.97 9.31
N GLN A 26 -12.10 -6.85 9.56
CA GLN A 26 -13.53 -6.70 9.25
C GLN A 26 -13.82 -6.74 7.75
N GLU A 27 -12.86 -6.32 6.92
CA GLU A 27 -12.96 -6.29 5.46
C GLU A 27 -12.35 -7.52 4.78
N ASP A 28 -11.92 -8.52 5.56
CA ASP A 28 -11.24 -9.74 5.10
C ASP A 28 -9.98 -9.45 4.25
N VAL A 29 -9.20 -8.44 4.67
CA VAL A 29 -7.94 -8.07 4.02
C VAL A 29 -6.79 -8.01 5.02
N THR A 30 -5.57 -8.20 4.54
CA THR A 30 -4.36 -8.02 5.35
C THR A 30 -3.93 -6.55 5.39
N PRO A 31 -3.29 -6.08 6.48
CA PRO A 31 -2.70 -4.74 6.57
C PRO A 31 -1.81 -4.41 5.37
N SER A 32 -0.99 -5.37 4.93
CA SER A 32 -0.09 -5.20 3.78
C SER A 32 -0.85 -5.00 2.45
N GLN A 33 -2.01 -5.65 2.26
CA GLN A 33 -2.84 -5.42 1.08
C GLN A 33 -3.44 -4.01 1.10
N LYS A 34 -3.95 -3.57 2.25
CA LYS A 34 -4.55 -2.24 2.39
C LYS A 34 -3.52 -1.11 2.27
N VAL A 35 -2.33 -1.27 2.86
CA VAL A 35 -1.22 -0.30 2.70
C VAL A 35 -0.81 -0.18 1.23
N ARG A 36 -0.74 -1.29 0.48
CA ARG A 36 -0.45 -1.23 -0.97
C ARG A 36 -1.53 -0.49 -1.75
N LEU A 37 -2.80 -0.65 -1.36
CA LEU A 37 -3.91 0.10 -1.95
C LEU A 37 -3.76 1.60 -1.68
N PHE A 38 -3.50 2.00 -0.44
CA PHE A 38 -3.30 3.40 -0.07
C PHE A 38 -2.11 4.05 -0.81
N ILE A 39 -0.98 3.34 -0.91
CA ILE A 39 0.17 3.83 -1.69
C ILE A 39 -0.24 4.07 -3.14
N ARG A 40 -0.97 3.12 -3.74
CA ARG A 40 -1.45 3.23 -5.11
C ARG A 40 -2.39 4.43 -5.30
N GLU A 41 -3.39 4.54 -4.44
CA GLU A 41 -4.39 5.62 -4.49
C GLU A 41 -3.74 6.99 -4.29
N TYR A 42 -2.77 7.09 -3.39
CA TYR A 42 -2.02 8.32 -3.17
C TYR A 42 -1.23 8.73 -4.43
N ILE A 43 -0.47 7.81 -5.03
CA ILE A 43 0.29 8.08 -6.26
C ILE A 43 -0.66 8.47 -7.41
N GLU A 44 -1.77 7.74 -7.57
CA GLU A 44 -2.74 7.99 -8.64
C GLU A 44 -3.47 9.34 -8.46
N THR A 45 -3.71 9.76 -7.22
CA THR A 45 -4.29 11.07 -6.90
C THR A 45 -3.34 12.20 -7.26
N GLU A 46 -2.05 12.05 -6.98
CA GLU A 46 -1.05 13.12 -7.19
C GLU A 46 -0.53 13.19 -8.63
N LEU A 47 -0.39 12.06 -9.32
CA LEU A 47 0.24 11.98 -10.65
C LEU A 47 -0.75 11.65 -11.78
N GLY A 48 -2.01 11.30 -11.48
CA GLY A 48 -2.96 10.80 -12.48
C GLY A 48 -2.66 9.37 -12.91
N THR A 49 -3.52 8.74 -13.70
CA THR A 49 -3.46 7.29 -14.02
C THR A 49 -2.22 6.84 -14.80
N ASP A 50 -1.52 7.78 -15.44
CA ASP A 50 -0.36 7.55 -16.31
C ASP A 50 0.92 7.11 -15.56
N TRP A 51 0.95 7.26 -14.23
CA TRP A 51 2.11 6.87 -13.39
C TRP A 51 2.53 5.41 -13.57
N ARG A 52 1.59 4.55 -13.98
CA ARG A 52 1.82 3.12 -14.20
C ARG A 52 2.80 2.88 -15.34
N ASP A 53 2.71 3.66 -16.41
CA ASP A 53 3.63 3.56 -17.54
C ASP A 53 5.05 3.96 -17.13
N GLU A 54 5.21 4.99 -16.30
CA GLU A 54 6.53 5.41 -15.81
C GLU A 54 7.20 4.36 -14.91
N VAL A 55 6.41 3.57 -14.16
CA VAL A 55 6.94 2.58 -13.20
C VAL A 55 7.13 1.20 -13.81
N PHE A 56 6.23 0.76 -14.70
CA PHE A 56 6.24 -0.60 -15.24
C PHE A 56 6.88 -0.75 -16.62
N ASN A 57 7.02 0.35 -17.37
CA ASN A 57 7.50 0.36 -18.76
C ASN A 57 8.99 0.75 -18.87
N LYS A 58 9.74 0.54 -17.78
CA LYS A 58 11.18 0.79 -17.68
C LYS A 58 12.00 -0.47 -17.94
#